data_AF-A0A5D8QD79-F1
#
_entry.id   AF-A0A5D8QD79-F1
#
_cell.length_a   1.000
_cell.length_b   1.000
_cell.length_c   1.000
_cell.angle_alpha   90.00
_cell.angle_beta   90.00
_cell.angle_gamma   90.00
#
_symmetry.space_group_name_H-M   'P 1'
#
loop_
_entity.id
_entity.type
_entity.pdbx_description
1 polymer ?
#
loop_
_entity_poly.entity_id
_entity_poly.type
_entity_poly.pdbx_seq_one_letter_code
_entity_poly.pdbx_strand_id
1 'polypeptide(L)'
;MNKVIIKCAELVDKYKLNRDCILKQLQSMKIDKGAENFVIAYYNDSHYTLIGEIKGNQVILTNIIKAIAFKEMDNSDIFEFIKEQSD
;
A
#
# COMPACT_ATOMS: atom_id res chain seq x y z
N MET A 1 -14.40 -10.73 -8.72
CA MET A 1 -13.42 -11.02 -7.65
C MET A 1 -12.10 -11.33 -8.34
N ASN A 2 -11.06 -10.57 -8.02
CA ASN A 2 -9.79 -10.68 -8.72
C ASN A 2 -9.04 -11.94 -8.27
N LYS A 3 -8.29 -12.57 -9.17
CA LYS A 3 -7.38 -13.66 -8.78
C LYS A 3 -6.09 -13.04 -8.27
N VAL A 4 -5.78 -13.22 -6.98
CA VAL A 4 -4.61 -12.61 -6.34
C VAL A 4 -3.44 -13.60 -6.28
N ILE A 5 -2.24 -13.13 -6.64
CA ILE A 5 -0.98 -13.86 -6.52
C ILE A 5 -0.01 -13.03 -5.68
N ILE A 6 0.56 -13.61 -4.63
CA ILE A 6 1.55 -12.94 -3.78
C ILE A 6 2.94 -13.49 -4.12
N LYS A 7 3.78 -12.69 -4.78
CA LYS A 7 5.17 -13.06 -5.10
C LYS A 7 6.15 -12.70 -3.99
N CYS A 8 5.82 -11.72 -3.15
CA CYS A 8 6.66 -11.25 -2.06
C CYS A 8 6.26 -11.86 -0.70
N ALA A 9 6.02 -13.18 -0.65
CA ALA A 9 5.61 -13.85 0.59
C ALA A 9 6.62 -13.63 1.73
N GLU A 10 7.92 -13.62 1.43
CA GLU A 10 8.99 -13.33 2.39
C GLU A 10 8.84 -11.96 3.07
N LEU A 11 8.34 -10.94 2.35
CA LEU A 11 8.10 -9.61 2.94
C LEU A 11 6.85 -9.62 3.83
N VAL A 12 5.82 -10.39 3.47
CA VAL A 12 4.64 -10.59 4.32
C VAL A 12 5.07 -11.21 5.66
N ASP A 13 5.92 -12.23 5.62
CA ASP A 13 6.42 -12.90 6.81
C ASP A 13 7.38 -12.00 7.63
N LYS A 14 8.33 -11.33 6.95
CA LYS A 14 9.29 -10.41 7.57
C LYS A 14 8.59 -9.28 8.34
N TYR A 15 7.55 -8.71 7.75
CA TYR A 15 6.77 -7.63 8.36
C TYR A 15 5.62 -8.13 9.23
N LYS A 16 5.44 -9.45 9.36
CA LYS A 16 4.37 -10.10 10.13
C LYS A 16 2.97 -9.57 9.74
N LEU A 17 2.77 -9.33 8.44
CA LEU A 17 1.51 -8.80 7.92
C LEU A 17 0.46 -9.92 7.80
N ASN A 18 -0.80 -9.57 7.99
CA ASN A 18 -1.89 -10.52 7.85
C ASN A 18 -2.16 -10.80 6.37
N ARG A 19 -1.78 -12.00 5.92
CA ARG A 19 -1.95 -12.46 4.54
C ARG A 19 -3.41 -12.44 4.09
N ASP A 20 -4.36 -12.80 4.95
CA ASP A 20 -5.78 -12.82 4.61
C ASP A 20 -6.34 -11.41 4.43
N CYS A 21 -5.87 -10.44 5.22
CA CYS A 21 -6.23 -9.03 5.04
C CYS A 21 -5.71 -8.50 3.70
N ILE A 22 -4.46 -8.79 3.35
CA ILE A 22 -3.88 -8.43 2.03
C ILE A 22 -4.70 -9.06 0.91
N LEU A 23 -5.02 -10.35 1.01
CA LEU A 23 -5.82 -11.06 0.00
C LEU A 23 -7.19 -10.42 -0.19
N LYS A 24 -7.92 -10.17 0.90
CA LYS A 24 -9.25 -9.53 0.86
C LYS A 24 -9.19 -8.15 0.21
N GLN A 25 -8.21 -7.32 0.61
CA GLN A 25 -8.00 -5.99 0.03
C GLN A 25 -7.79 -6.08 -1.48
N LEU A 26 -6.84 -6.90 -1.95
CA LEU A 26 -6.51 -7.01 -3.37
C LEU A 26 -7.64 -7.67 -4.21
N GLN A 27 -8.43 -8.56 -3.61
CA GLN A 27 -9.63 -9.14 -4.25
C GLN A 27 -10.76 -8.13 -4.43
N SER A 28 -10.87 -7.16 -3.51
CA SER A 28 -11.87 -6.08 -3.54
C SER A 28 -11.46 -4.87 -4.36
N MET A 29 -10.21 -4.82 -4.82
CA MET A 29 -9.69 -3.71 -5.59
C MET A 29 -10.46 -3.53 -6.91
N LYS A 30 -10.93 -2.30 -7.18
CA LYS A 30 -11.49 -1.95 -8.48
C LYS A 30 -10.33 -1.83 -9.47
N ILE A 31 -10.39 -2.61 -10.54
CA ILE A 31 -9.40 -2.59 -11.61
C ILE A 31 -9.99 -1.74 -12.75
N ASP A 32 -9.36 -0.61 -13.02
CA ASP A 32 -9.72 0.21 -14.16
C ASP A 32 -9.21 -0.42 -15.46
N LYS A 33 -9.98 -0.25 -16.55
CA LYS A 33 -9.59 -0.76 -17.87
C LYS A 33 -8.30 -0.07 -18.31
N GLY A 34 -7.25 -0.84 -18.55
CA GLY A 34 -5.94 -0.36 -18.97
C GLY A 34 -4.94 -0.10 -17.84
N ALA A 35 -5.32 -0.32 -16.57
CA ALA A 35 -4.37 -0.29 -15.46
C ALA A 35 -3.47 -1.55 -15.52
N GLU A 36 -2.16 -1.34 -15.59
CA GLU A 36 -1.15 -2.42 -15.62
C GLU A 36 -0.42 -2.57 -14.28
N ASN A 37 -0.38 -1.51 -13.47
CA ASN A 37 0.34 -1.44 -12.20
C ASN A 37 -0.51 -0.76 -11.13
N PHE A 38 -0.22 -1.05 -9.86
CA PHE A 38 -0.84 -0.38 -8.72
C PHE A 38 0.15 -0.11 -7.60
N VAL A 39 -0.12 0.97 -6.86
CA VAL A 39 0.56 1.35 -5.62
C VAL A 39 -0.54 1.81 -4.66
N ILE A 40 -0.76 1.07 -3.58
CA ILE A 40 -1.84 1.36 -2.62
C ILE A 40 -1.34 1.19 -1.19
N ALA A 41 -1.92 1.94 -0.25
CA ALA A 41 -1.68 1.72 1.17
C ALA A 41 -2.34 0.41 1.64
N TYR A 42 -1.69 -0.30 2.56
CA TYR A 42 -2.27 -1.45 3.23
C TYR A 42 -3.34 -0.99 4.23
N TYR A 43 -4.55 -1.56 4.18
CA TYR A 43 -5.70 -1.05 4.94
C TYR A 43 -5.54 -1.09 6.45
N ASN A 44 -4.83 -2.09 6.98
CA ASN A 44 -4.70 -2.23 8.41
C ASN A 44 -3.55 -1.38 8.97
N ASP A 45 -2.61 -0.95 8.12
CA ASP A 45 -1.45 -0.17 8.55
C ASP A 45 -0.89 0.63 7.37
N SER A 46 -1.13 1.94 7.39
CA SER A 46 -0.71 2.88 6.35
C SER A 46 0.80 3.04 6.23
N HIS A 47 1.59 2.54 7.19
CA HIS A 47 3.04 2.47 7.07
C HIS A 47 3.50 1.47 6.01
N TYR A 48 2.62 0.61 5.50
CA TYR A 48 2.95 -0.34 4.45
C TYR A 48 2.26 0.03 3.14
N THR A 49 3.05 0.06 2.07
CA THR A 49 2.56 0.25 0.71
C THR A 49 2.66 -1.07 -0.05
N LEU A 50 1.55 -1.51 -0.62
CA LEU A 50 1.43 -2.67 -1.49
C LEU A 50 1.66 -2.24 -2.94
N ILE A 51 2.59 -2.91 -3.61
CA ILE A 51 2.96 -2.60 -5.01
C ILE A 51 2.82 -3.85 -5.83
N GLY A 52 2.22 -3.71 -7.01
CA GLY A 52 2.03 -4.85 -7.88
C GLY A 52 1.56 -4.52 -9.28
N GLU A 53 1.30 -5.58 -10.01
CA GLU A 53 0.90 -5.58 -11.41
C GLU A 53 -0.53 -6.11 -11.55
N ILE A 54 -1.20 -5.68 -12.61
CA ILE A 54 -2.52 -6.15 -13.02
C ILE A 54 -2.40 -6.78 -14.39
N LYS A 55 -2.86 -8.02 -14.54
CA LYS A 55 -2.86 -8.77 -15.80
C LYS A 55 -4.25 -9.32 -16.05
N GLY A 56 -5.07 -8.56 -16.78
CA GLY A 56 -6.49 -8.85 -16.96
C GLY A 56 -7.22 -8.83 -15.63
N ASN A 57 -7.74 -9.98 -15.18
CA ASN A 57 -8.40 -10.15 -13.88
C ASN A 57 -7.46 -10.66 -12.77
N GLN A 58 -6.15 -10.75 -13.04
CA GLN A 58 -5.15 -11.14 -12.04
C GLN A 58 -4.50 -9.92 -11.42
N VAL A 59 -4.36 -9.93 -10.09
CA VAL A 59 -3.61 -8.94 -9.31
C VAL A 59 -2.40 -9.64 -8.72
N ILE A 60 -1.22 -9.15 -9.02
CA ILE A 60 0.04 -9.76 -8.62
C ILE A 60 0.75 -8.79 -7.69
N LEU A 61 0.80 -9.12 -6.39
CA LEU A 61 1.58 -8.37 -5.41
C LEU A 61 3.05 -8.72 -5.57
N THR A 62 3.86 -7.76 -6.01
CA THR A 62 5.28 -7.95 -6.31
C THR A 62 6.19 -7.42 -5.21
N ASN A 63 5.75 -6.39 -4.47
CA ASN A 63 6.56 -5.79 -3.42
C ASN A 63 5.70 -5.19 -2.29
N ILE A 64 6.31 -5.02 -1.12
CA ILE A 64 5.76 -4.31 0.03
C ILE A 64 6.84 -3.38 0.57
N ILE A 65 6.55 -2.08 0.62
CA ILE A 65 7.47 -1.08 1.16
C ILE A 65 6.96 -0.65 2.54
N LYS A 66 7.84 -0.69 3.54
CA LYS A 66 7.59 -0.09 4.85
C LYS A 66 8.10 1.36 4.84
N ALA A 67 7.28 2.30 5.29
CA ALA A 67 7.67 3.68 5.49
C ALA A 67 8.87 3.75 6.45
N ILE A 68 9.92 4.46 6.02
CA ILE A 68 11.17 4.61 6.77
C ILE A 68 11.08 5.69 7.85
N ALA A 69 10.18 6.65 7.67
CA ALA A 69 9.90 7.74 8.59
C ALA A 69 8.40 8.01 8.56
N PHE A 70 7.81 8.14 9.74
CA PHE A 70 6.42 8.52 9.93
C PHE A 70 6.39 9.60 11.00
N LYS A 71 5.67 10.68 10.72
CA LYS A 71 5.36 11.73 11.70
C LYS A 71 3.84 11.84 11.73
N GLU A 72 3.26 11.53 12.87
CA GLU A 72 1.88 11.91 13.14
C GLU A 72 1.85 13.44 13.20
N MET A 73 1.02 14.05 12.36
CA MET A 73 0.89 15.50 12.26
C MET A 73 -0.58 15.84 12.24
N ASP A 74 -0.97 16.79 13.08
CA ASP A 74 -2.28 17.44 12.99
C ASP A 74 -2.19 18.72 12.14
N ASN A 75 -3.34 19.39 11.95
CA ASN A 75 -3.38 20.61 11.14
C ASN A 75 -2.55 21.75 11.73
N SER A 76 -2.34 21.77 13.05
CA SER A 76 -1.49 22.75 13.74
C SER A 76 -0.02 22.48 13.43
N ASP A 77 0.41 21.21 13.48
CA ASP A 77 1.75 20.79 13.09
C ASP A 77 2.06 21.14 11.62
N ILE A 78 1.07 20.99 10.73
CA ILE A 78 1.19 21.35 9.31
C ILE A 78 1.30 22.87 9.16
N PHE A 79 0.46 23.64 9.88
CA PHE A 79 0.46 25.09 9.82
C PHE A 79 1.81 25.67 10.27
N GLU A 80 2.34 25.21 11.40
CA GLU A 80 3.64 25.66 11.90
C GLU A 80 4.78 25.20 10.96
N PHE A 81 4.74 23.98 10.41
CA PHE A 81 5.76 23.53 9.44
C PHE A 81 5.80 24.42 8.18
N ILE A 82 4.65 24.81 7.62
CA ILE A 82 4.60 25.68 6.44
C ILE A 82 5.10 27.09 6.77
N LYS A 83 4.76 27.60 7.96
CA LYS A 83 5.18 28.92 8.44
C LYS A 83 6.70 28.99 8.62
N GLU A 84 7.32 27.98 9.24
CA GLU A 84 8.78 27.90 9.42
C GLU A 84 9.57 27.83 8.11
N GLN A 85 8.95 27.37 7.01
CA GLN A 85 9.55 27.31 5.68
C GLN A 85 9.43 28.62 4.88
N SER A 86 8.64 29.59 5.38
CA SER A 86 8.33 30.85 4.70
C SER A 86 9.18 32.04 5.17
N ASP A 87 10.03 31.83 6.19
CA ASP A 87 11.06 32.76 6.69
C ASP A 87 12.45 32.41 6.12
#